data_AF-A0A0K0D040-F1
#
_entry.id   AF-A0A0K0D040-F1
#
_cell.length_a   1.000
_cell.length_b   1.000
_cell.length_c   1.000
_cell.angle_alpha   90.00
_cell.angle_beta   90.00
_cell.angle_gamma   90.00
#
_symmetry.space_group_name_H-M   'P 1'
#
loop_
_entity.id
_entity.type
_entity.pdbx_description
1 polymer ?
#
loop_
_entity_poly.entity_id
_entity_poly.type
_entity_poly.pdbx_seq_one_letter_code
_entity_poly.pdbx_strand_id
1 'polypeptide(L)' 'MEKRVAPTLAVAFMFKVEAPVIDLGPLLYRKCIDDCLVICSPQEEIDRCFEWLNELSEYIKFTREKPKENWLSFLNVRGK' A
#
# COMPACT_ATOMS: atom_id res chain seq x y z
N MET A 1 -13.37 -24.97 -15.64
CA MET A 1 -13.53 -23.51 -15.70
C MET A 1 -13.29 -22.97 -14.30
N GLU A 2 -12.06 -22.56 -14.01
CA GLU A 2 -11.67 -22.08 -12.68
C GLU A 2 -12.34 -20.72 -12.46
N LYS A 3 -13.34 -20.67 -11.58
CA LYS A 3 -13.88 -19.39 -11.11
C LYS A 3 -12.78 -18.76 -10.27
N ARG A 4 -12.07 -17.77 -10.82
CA ARG A 4 -11.02 -17.02 -10.11
C ARG A 4 -11.66 -16.03 -9.14
N VAL A 5 -12.36 -16.57 -8.14
CA VAL A 5 -12.99 -15.80 -7.07
C VAL A 5 -11.91 -15.14 -6.21
N ALA A 6 -10.80 -15.82 -5.97
CA ALA A 6 -9.71 -15.31 -5.13
C ALA A 6 -9.13 -13.96 -5.65
N PRO A 7 -8.71 -13.82 -6.92
CA PRO A 7 -8.28 -12.51 -7.45
C PRO A 7 -9.36 -11.43 -7.39
N THR A 8 -10.63 -11.80 -7.61
CA THR A 8 -11.75 -10.86 -7.54
C THR A 8 -11.95 -10.35 -6.11
N LEU A 9 -11.81 -11.25 -5.12
CA LEU A 9 -11.93 -10.93 -3.71
C LEU A 9 -10.76 -10.06 -3.23
N ALA A 10 -9.54 -10.36 -3.69
CA ALA A 10 -8.35 -9.55 -3.42
C ALA A 10 -8.50 -8.12 -3.95
N VAL A 11 -8.98 -7.96 -5.20
CA VAL A 11 -9.27 -6.64 -5.77
C VAL A 11 -10.34 -5.89 -4.98
N ALA A 12 -11.42 -6.57 -4.59
CA ALA A 12 -12.48 -5.96 -3.78
C ALA A 12 -12.00 -5.54 -2.39
N PHE A 13 -11.11 -6.33 -1.78
CA PHE A 13 -10.49 -6.00 -0.50
C PHE A 13 -9.54 -4.80 -0.65
N MET A 14 -8.65 -4.83 -1.64
CA MET A 14 -7.73 -3.72 -1.91
C MET A 14 -8.44 -2.42 -2.28
N PHE A 15 -9.65 -2.47 -2.83
CA PHE A 15 -10.45 -1.28 -3.04
C PHE A 15 -10.86 -0.60 -1.72
N LYS A 16 -11.13 -1.37 -0.65
CA LYS A 16 -11.39 -0.80 0.69
C LYS A 16 -10.14 -0.18 1.30
N VAL A 17 -8.98 -0.76 1.03
CA VAL A 17 -7.66 -0.26 1.44
C VAL A 17 -7.30 1.02 0.68
N GLU A 18 -7.72 1.12 -0.57
CA GLU A 18 -7.39 2.22 -1.48
C GLU A 18 -8.07 3.55 -1.11
N ALA A 19 -9.36 3.53 -0.77
CA ALA A 19 -10.11 4.75 -0.40
C ALA A 19 -9.38 5.68 0.61
N PRO A 20 -8.97 5.20 1.79
CA PRO A 20 -8.27 6.02 2.80
C PRO A 20 -6.87 6.43 2.35
N VAL A 21 -6.19 5.61 1.55
CA VAL A 21 -4.89 5.95 0.96
C VAL A 21 -5.05 7.09 -0.05
N ILE A 22 -6.14 7.12 -0.81
CA ILE A 22 -6.46 8.21 -1.74
C ILE A 22 -6.85 9.48 -0.99
N ASP A 23 -7.64 9.36 0.10
CA ASP A 23 -8.09 10.50 0.90
C ASP A 23 -6.93 11.27 1.56
N LEU A 24 -5.79 10.60 1.79
CA LEU A 24 -4.54 11.24 2.26
C LEU A 24 -3.89 12.15 1.20
N GLY A 25 -4.34 12.12 -0.05
CA GLY A 25 -3.77 12.95 -1.13
C GLY A 25 -2.32 12.61 -1.48
N PRO A 26 -1.96 11.33 -1.73
CA PRO A 26 -0.60 10.93 -2.05
C PRO A 26 -0.12 11.61 -3.33
N LEU A 27 1.16 11.96 -3.36
CA LEU A 27 1.84 12.45 -4.56
C LEU A 27 1.85 11.39 -5.68
N LEU A 28 1.92 10.11 -5.30
CA LEU A 28 1.79 8.99 -6.21
C LEU A 28 1.13 7.81 -5.50
N TYR A 29 0.13 7.22 -6.16
CA TYR A 29 -0.45 5.94 -5.78
C TYR A 29 -0.43 4.99 -6.97
N ARG A 30 0.11 3.78 -6.79
CA ARG A 30 0.07 2.71 -7.78
C ARG A 30 -0.17 1.37 -7.08
N LYS A 31 -1.08 0.56 -7.60
CA LYS A 31 -1.42 -0.75 -7.03
C LYS A 31 -1.22 -1.90 -8.02
N CYS A 32 -0.78 -3.03 -7.47
CA CYS A 32 -0.98 -4.37 -7.98
C CYS A 32 -2.11 -5.05 -7.17
N ILE A 33 -2.42 -6.32 -7.44
CA ILE A 33 -3.51 -7.03 -6.75
C ILE A 33 -3.26 -7.14 -5.23
N ASP A 34 -2.01 -7.35 -4.81
CA ASP A 34 -1.67 -7.54 -3.38
C ASP A 34 -0.70 -6.47 -2.84
N ASP A 35 -0.02 -5.73 -3.73
CA ASP A 35 0.98 -4.72 -3.38
C ASP A 35 0.55 -3.31 -3.77
N CYS A 36 0.97 -2.29 -3.02
CA CYS A 36 0.83 -0.90 -3.43
C CYS A 36 2.08 -0.07 -3.15
N LEU A 37 2.33 0.90 -4.02
CA LEU A 37 3.32 1.95 -3.88
C LEU A 37 2.60 3.25 -3.57
N VAL A 38 2.94 3.84 -2.44
CA VAL A 38 2.39 5.12 -1.97
C VAL A 38 3.55 6.07 -1.71
N ILE A 39 3.49 7.26 -2.32
CA ILE A 39 4.43 8.34 -2.07
C ILE A 39 3.64 9.51 -1.51
N CYS A 40 3.95 9.91 -0.28
CA CYS A 40 3.35 11.07 0.40
C CYS A 40 4.44 11.97 0.97
N SER A 41 4.06 13.20 1.32
CA SER A 41 4.87 14.11 2.11
C SER A 41 3.93 14.92 3.01
N PRO A 42 4.14 14.98 4.33
CA PRO A 42 5.30 14.48 5.08
C PRO A 42 5.26 12.97 5.43
N GLN A 43 6.40 12.43 5.89
CA GLN A 43 6.54 11.03 6.33
C GLN A 43 5.52 10.63 7.42
N GLU A 44 5.07 11.57 8.23
CA GLU A 44 4.07 11.34 9.29
C GLU A 44 2.72 10.89 8.72
N GLU A 45 2.31 11.39 7.55
CA GLU A 45 1.05 11.00 6.92
C GLU A 45 1.07 9.53 6.49
N ILE A 46 2.18 9.09 5.88
CA ILE A 46 2.32 7.69 5.48
C ILE A 46 2.53 6.76 6.68
N ASP A 47 3.12 7.26 7.78
CA ASP A 47 3.21 6.52 9.04
C ASP A 47 1.83 6.28 9.66
N ARG A 48 1.00 7.32 9.76
CA ARG A 48 -0.40 7.21 10.24
C ARG A 48 -1.24 6.31 9.35
N CYS A 49 -1.09 6.45 8.03
CA CYS A 49 -1.76 5.59 7.06
C CYS A 49 -1.44 4.11 7.31
N PHE A 50 -0.16 3.79 7.47
CA PHE A 50 0.28 2.41 7.67
C PHE A 50 -0.22 1.80 8.99
N GLU A 51 -0.28 2.60 10.07
CA GLU A 51 -0.85 2.18 11.35
C GLU A 51 -2.34 1.86 11.18
N TRP A 52 -3.10 2.78 10.61
CA TRP A 52 -4.54 2.60 10.39
C TRP A 52 -4.85 1.42 9.47
N LEU A 53 -4.06 1.21 8.41
CA LEU A 53 -4.19 0.04 7.52
C LEU A 53 -4.01 -1.28 8.28
N ASN A 54 -3.13 -1.32 9.27
CA ASN A 54 -2.91 -2.50 10.12
C ASN A 54 -3.96 -2.68 11.22
N GLU A 55 -4.80 -1.67 11.46
CA GLU A 55 -5.96 -1.71 12.36
C GLU A 55 -7.25 -2.13 11.65
N LEU A 56 -7.33 -1.99 10.32
CA LEU A 56 -8.50 -2.36 9.52
C LEU A 56 -8.96 -3.82 9.71
N SER A 57 -8.03 -4.72 9.99
CA SER A 57 -8.33 -6.14 10.16
C SER A 57 -7.32 -6.80 11.10
N GLU A 58 -7.83 -7.70 11.93
CA GLU A 58 -7.01 -8.61 12.73
C GLU A 58 -6.40 -9.76 11.90
N TYR A 59 -7.00 -10.08 10.74
CA TYR A 59 -6.59 -11.21 9.90
C TYR A 59 -5.55 -10.85 8.84
N ILE A 60 -5.39 -9.56 8.54
CA ILE A 60 -4.50 -9.07 7.49
C ILE A 60 -3.53 -8.07 8.12
N LYS A 61 -2.23 -8.29 7.86
CA LYS A 61 -1.17 -7.38 8.29
C LYS A 61 -0.40 -6.88 7.09
N PHE A 62 -0.32 -5.57 6.98
CA PHE A 62 0.46 -4.90 5.95
C PHE A 62 1.90 -4.81 6.41
N THR A 63 2.81 -5.13 5.51
CA THR A 63 4.24 -4.85 5.67
C THR A 63 4.57 -3.62 4.84
N ARG A 64 5.56 -2.85 5.27
CA ARG A 64 6.11 -1.76 4.46
C ARG A 64 7.61 -1.81 4.45
N GLU A 65 8.15 -1.37 3.33
CA GLU A 65 9.55 -1.05 3.21
C GLU A 65 9.74 0.45 3.41
N LYS A 66 10.58 0.84 4.37
CA LYS A 66 11.03 2.23 4.49
C LYS A 66 12.30 2.40 3.66
N PRO A 67 12.42 3.47 2.85
CA PRO A 67 13.65 3.74 2.12
C PRO A 67 14.84 3.81 3.08
N LYS A 68 15.96 3.17 2.75
CA LYS A 68 17.21 3.26 3.52
C LYS A 68 18.25 3.94 2.66
N GLU A 69 18.87 5.03 3.13
CA GLU A 69 19.93 5.74 2.37
C GLU A 69 19.53 6.09 0.92
N ASN A 70 18.28 6.54 0.72
CA ASN A 70 17.67 6.79 -0.59
C ASN A 70 17.57 5.54 -1.50
N TRP A 71 17.59 4.33 -0.95
CA TRP A 71 17.38 3.09 -1.69
C TRP A 71 15.98 2.52 -1.45
N LEU A 72 15.30 2.15 -2.54
CA LEU A 72 14.03 1.42 -2.56
C LEU A 72 14.31 0.01 -3.07
N SER A 73 14.43 -0.97 -2.16
CA SER A 73 14.89 -2.32 -2.53
C SER A 73 13.86 -3.09 -3.34
N PHE A 74 12.56 -2.97 -3.03
CA PHE A 74 11.51 -3.59 -3.83
C PHE A 74 11.52 -3.15 -5.30
N LEU A 75 11.77 -1.86 -5.56
CA LEU A 75 11.84 -1.32 -6.91
C LEU A 75 13.22 -1.45 -7.54
N ASN A 76 14.24 -1.83 -6.75
CA ASN A 76 15.64 -1.82 -7.15
C ASN A 76 16.07 -0.45 -7.72
N VAL A 77 15.63 0.65 -7.08
CA VAL A 77 15.88 2.03 -7.52
C VAL A 77 16.57 2.82 -6.41
N ARG A 78 17.58 3.61 -6.79
CA ARG A 78 18.20 4.62 -5.93
C ARG A 78 17.61 6.00 -6.22
N GLY A 79 17.07 6.64 -5.20
CA GLY A 79 16.73 8.06 -5.20
C GLY A 79 17.96 8.91 -5.48
N LYS A 80 17.76 10.04 -6.15
CA LYS A 80 18.81 11.02 -6.43
C LYS A 80 19.22 11.77 -5.16
#